data_AF-A0A183HJE3-F1
#
_entry.id   AF-A0A183HJE3-F1
#
_cell.length_a   1.000
_cell.length_b   1.000
_cell.length_c   1.000
_cell.angle_alpha   90.00
_cell.angle_beta   90.00
_cell.angle_gamma   90.00
#
_symmetry.space_group_name_H-M   'P 1'
#
loop_
_entity.id
_entity.type
_entity.pdbx_description
1 polymer ?
#
loop_
_entity_poly.entity_id
_entity_poly.type
_entity_poly.pdbx_seq_one_letter_code
_entity_poly.pdbx_strand_id
1 'polypeptide(L)'
;MSPCIISKKDKEAIETLRKAVKDMLTPYYDTDFNLLRWLQGHNYNFDVIIPKLKNHLLLRNSWDLDNLASKPRNHPLHTYWKAGLTGPAIKTPNIIVNIEQTGRNDYWGMIQTFSSSEIMFARTHDLELFLRQIMEMEEKTGQQASVMYIMDLTDLKFDKRLLTLLTGPLANISTFMSEHYVEMIHKFALVNVPSFMATIW
;
A
#
# COMPACT_ATOMS: atom_id res chain seq x y z
N MET A 1 3.06 -18.18 9.67
CA MET A 1 3.09 -16.89 10.38
C MET A 1 2.08 -17.01 11.51
N SER A 2 2.44 -16.63 12.73
CA SER A 2 1.48 -16.68 13.84
C SER A 2 0.39 -15.62 13.64
N PRO A 3 -0.88 -15.92 13.91
CA PRO A 3 -1.95 -14.93 13.93
C PRO A 3 -1.55 -13.68 14.73
N CYS A 4 -1.66 -12.49 14.16
CA CYS A 4 -1.60 -11.27 14.96
C CYS A 4 -2.96 -11.13 15.67
N ILE A 5 -3.00 -11.58 16.92
CA ILE A 5 -4.13 -11.39 17.81
C ILE A 5 -3.89 -10.09 18.56
N ILE A 6 -4.84 -9.16 18.47
CA ILE A 6 -4.75 -7.86 19.15
C ILE A 6 -4.65 -8.09 20.66
N SER A 7 -3.50 -7.78 21.24
CA SER A 7 -3.25 -7.96 22.67
C SER A 7 -4.04 -6.93 23.49
N LYS A 8 -4.14 -7.14 24.82
CA LYS A 8 -4.75 -6.15 25.71
C LYS A 8 -4.06 -4.77 25.62
N LYS A 9 -2.71 -4.78 25.53
CA LYS A 9 -1.90 -3.57 25.36
C LYS A 9 -2.21 -2.87 24.04
N ASP A 10 -2.38 -3.65 22.96
CA ASP A 10 -2.75 -3.09 21.65
C ASP A 10 -4.12 -2.43 21.71
N LYS A 11 -5.11 -3.06 22.35
CA LYS A 11 -6.45 -2.47 22.52
C LYS A 11 -6.39 -1.12 23.26
N GLU A 12 -5.64 -1.04 24.35
CA GLU A 12 -5.49 0.21 25.11
C GLU A 12 -4.81 1.32 24.27
N ALA A 13 -3.80 0.95 23.48
CA ALA A 13 -3.12 1.88 22.57
C ALA A 13 -4.04 2.33 21.41
N ILE A 14 -4.82 1.40 20.84
CA ILE A 14 -5.81 1.67 19.78
C ILE A 14 -6.84 2.66 20.29
N GLU A 15 -7.43 2.44 21.48
CA GLU A 15 -8.42 3.36 22.05
C GLU A 15 -7.82 4.76 22.30
N THR A 16 -6.57 4.82 22.72
CA THR A 16 -5.86 6.09 22.94
C THR A 16 -5.68 6.83 21.61
N LEU A 17 -5.23 6.12 20.57
CA LEU A 17 -5.05 6.68 19.23
C LEU A 17 -6.39 7.13 18.64
N ARG A 18 -7.42 6.27 18.70
CA ARG A 18 -8.77 6.54 18.22
C ARG A 18 -9.32 7.83 18.82
N LYS A 19 -9.19 8.02 20.14
CA LYS A 19 -9.62 9.26 20.81
C LYS A 19 -8.89 10.50 20.30
N ALA A 20 -7.60 10.39 19.98
CA ALA A 20 -6.77 11.51 19.54
C ALA A 20 -7.08 12.01 18.10
N VAL A 21 -7.71 11.16 17.28
CA VAL A 21 -8.07 11.47 15.88
C VAL A 21 -9.56 11.30 15.58
N LYS A 22 -10.39 11.18 16.62
CA LYS A 22 -11.82 10.82 16.52
C LYS A 22 -12.62 11.75 15.59
N ASP A 23 -12.27 13.02 15.57
CA ASP A 23 -12.89 14.06 14.76
C ASP A 23 -12.67 13.89 13.26
N MET A 24 -11.65 13.11 12.86
CA MET A 24 -11.24 12.91 11.47
C MET A 24 -11.46 11.48 10.98
N LEU A 25 -11.82 10.56 11.88
CA LEU A 25 -12.05 9.16 11.55
C LEU A 25 -13.43 8.98 10.90
N THR A 26 -13.45 8.19 9.83
CA THR A 26 -14.69 7.74 9.20
C THR A 26 -15.04 6.33 9.69
N PRO A 27 -16.33 5.93 9.67
CA PRO A 27 -16.73 4.57 10.02
C PRO A 27 -16.06 3.49 9.16
N TYR A 28 -15.70 3.82 7.92
CA TYR A 28 -15.02 2.91 7.00
C TYR A 28 -13.58 2.62 7.45
N TYR A 29 -12.85 3.65 7.90
CA TYR A 29 -11.44 3.50 8.26
C TYR A 29 -11.22 3.17 9.75
N ASP A 30 -12.20 3.45 10.62
CA ASP A 30 -12.15 3.17 12.07
C ASP A 30 -12.27 1.67 12.39
N THR A 31 -11.22 0.93 12.05
CA THR A 31 -11.05 -0.47 12.41
C THR A 31 -9.86 -0.62 13.35
N ASP A 32 -9.93 -1.59 14.28
CA ASP A 32 -8.82 -1.88 15.18
C ASP A 32 -7.53 -2.19 14.41
N PHE A 33 -7.62 -2.91 13.29
CA PHE A 33 -6.46 -3.30 12.49
C PHE A 33 -5.84 -2.12 11.72
N ASN A 34 -6.64 -1.19 11.20
CA ASN A 34 -6.09 0.02 10.57
C ASN A 34 -5.31 0.84 11.59
N LEU A 35 -5.89 1.09 12.76
CA LEU A 35 -5.20 1.83 13.83
C LEU A 35 -3.98 1.07 14.35
N LEU A 36 -4.04 -0.27 14.43
CA LEU A 36 -2.91 -1.10 14.83
C LEU A 36 -1.72 -0.98 13.86
N ARG A 37 -1.95 -0.89 12.56
CA ARG A 37 -0.89 -0.68 11.55
C ARG A 37 -0.07 0.57 11.83
N TRP A 38 -0.75 1.67 12.17
CA TRP A 38 -0.08 2.93 12.53
C TRP A 38 0.74 2.80 13.81
N LEU A 39 0.24 2.07 14.81
CA LEU A 39 0.98 1.77 16.03
C LEU A 39 2.23 0.93 15.75
N GLN A 40 2.09 -0.15 14.98
CA GLN A 40 3.18 -1.07 14.65
C GLN A 40 4.27 -0.40 13.81
N GLY A 41 3.89 0.28 12.71
CA GLY A 41 4.85 0.88 11.78
C GLY A 41 5.62 2.09 12.32
N HIS A 42 5.23 2.60 13.50
CA HIS A 42 5.88 3.73 14.16
C HIS A 42 6.20 3.44 15.63
N ASN A 43 6.39 2.16 15.98
CA ASN A 43 6.89 1.71 17.29
C ASN A 43 6.08 2.25 18.48
N TYR A 44 4.76 2.41 18.32
CA TYR A 44 3.84 2.95 19.33
C TYR A 44 4.23 4.37 19.80
N ASN A 45 4.97 5.13 19.00
CA ASN A 45 5.35 6.51 19.29
C ASN A 45 4.22 7.48 18.90
N PHE A 46 3.37 7.83 19.86
CA PHE A 46 2.21 8.70 19.65
C PHE A 46 2.55 10.10 19.11
N ASP A 47 3.71 10.66 19.47
CA ASP A 47 4.14 11.98 19.00
C ASP A 47 4.40 12.00 17.49
N VAL A 48 4.79 10.84 16.93
CA VAL A 48 4.98 10.65 15.49
C VAL A 48 3.69 10.19 14.81
N ILE A 49 2.97 9.26 15.44
CA ILE A 49 1.79 8.62 14.85
C ILE A 49 0.65 9.62 14.65
N ILE A 50 0.31 10.40 15.68
CA ILE A 50 -0.84 11.30 15.64
C ILE A 50 -0.75 12.29 14.48
N PRO A 51 0.32 13.08 14.29
CA PRO A 51 0.39 14.01 13.17
C PRO A 51 0.37 13.30 11.80
N LYS A 52 1.02 12.14 11.67
CA LYS A 52 1.02 11.38 10.41
C LYS A 52 -0.36 10.81 10.07
N LEU A 53 -1.04 10.21 11.05
CA LEU A 53 -2.39 9.70 10.87
C LEU A 53 -3.37 10.82 10.55
N LYS A 54 -3.28 11.98 11.22
CA LYS A 54 -4.10 13.15 10.87
C LYS A 54 -3.88 13.58 9.41
N ASN A 55 -2.63 13.63 8.96
CA ASN A 55 -2.32 13.93 7.56
C ASN A 55 -2.92 12.89 6.60
N HIS A 56 -2.82 11.60 6.92
CA HIS A 56 -3.47 10.55 6.13
C HIS A 56 -5.00 10.72 6.10
N LEU A 57 -5.65 10.97 7.23
CA LEU A 57 -7.11 11.16 7.30
C LEU A 57 -7.57 12.41 6.53
N LEU A 58 -6.78 13.50 6.54
CA LEU A 58 -7.04 14.67 5.68
C LEU A 58 -6.99 14.30 4.20
N LEU A 59 -5.98 13.53 3.79
CA LEU A 59 -5.86 13.04 2.42
C LEU A 59 -7.05 12.15 2.06
N ARG A 60 -7.40 11.20 2.93
CA ARG A 60 -8.55 10.30 2.73
C ARG A 60 -9.83 11.08 2.43
N ASN A 61 -10.10 12.10 3.25
CA ASN A 61 -11.26 12.96 3.08
C ASN A 61 -11.18 13.79 1.79
N SER A 62 -10.02 14.40 1.51
CA SER A 62 -9.84 15.29 0.35
C SER A 62 -9.94 14.56 -0.99
N TRP A 63 -9.51 13.30 -1.04
CA TRP A 63 -9.49 12.49 -2.27
C TRP A 63 -10.64 11.48 -2.33
N ASP A 64 -11.55 11.49 -1.36
CA ASP A 64 -12.69 10.57 -1.27
C ASP A 64 -12.24 9.10 -1.36
N LEU A 65 -11.21 8.75 -0.57
CA LEU A 65 -10.56 7.44 -0.64
C LEU A 65 -11.46 6.30 -0.18
N ASP A 66 -12.35 6.56 0.78
CA ASP A 66 -13.31 5.56 1.31
C ASP A 66 -14.24 5.01 0.21
N ASN A 67 -14.55 5.82 -0.80
CA ASN A 67 -15.38 5.41 -1.93
C ASN A 67 -14.57 4.99 -3.17
N LEU A 68 -13.25 5.21 -3.17
CA LEU A 68 -12.42 5.05 -4.36
C LEU A 68 -12.40 3.61 -4.87
N ALA A 69 -12.32 2.63 -3.96
CA ALA A 69 -12.34 1.22 -4.32
C ALA A 69 -13.66 0.78 -5.00
N SER A 70 -14.76 1.48 -4.73
CA SER A 70 -16.07 1.22 -5.36
C SER A 70 -16.21 1.86 -6.74
N LYS A 71 -15.36 2.83 -7.07
CA LYS A 71 -15.33 3.48 -8.40
C LYS A 71 -14.65 2.57 -9.43
N PRO A 72 -15.04 2.67 -10.71
CA PRO A 72 -14.42 1.87 -11.77
C PRO A 72 -12.93 2.21 -11.93
N ARG A 73 -12.09 1.17 -12.05
CA ARG A 73 -10.65 1.29 -12.36
C ARG A 73 -10.43 1.59 -13.84
N ASN A 74 -10.78 2.79 -14.32
CA ASN A 74 -10.88 3.10 -15.75
C ASN A 74 -9.96 4.23 -16.26
N HIS A 75 -9.03 4.73 -15.43
CA HIS A 75 -8.01 5.67 -15.89
C HIS A 75 -7.18 5.07 -17.06
N PRO A 76 -6.85 5.82 -18.13
CA PRO A 76 -6.12 5.27 -19.29
C PRO A 76 -4.79 4.58 -18.94
N LEU A 77 -4.09 5.07 -17.91
CA LEU A 77 -2.87 4.47 -17.36
C LEU A 77 -3.05 2.98 -17.00
N HIS A 78 -4.24 2.57 -16.56
CA HIS A 78 -4.53 1.19 -16.15
C HIS A 78 -4.40 0.16 -17.28
N THR A 79 -4.43 0.61 -18.53
CA THR A 79 -4.16 -0.23 -19.72
C THR A 79 -2.70 -0.66 -19.77
N TYR A 80 -1.80 0.22 -19.30
CA TYR A 80 -0.35 0.02 -19.31
C TYR A 80 0.17 -0.49 -17.96
N TRP A 81 -0.46 -0.06 -16.86
CA TRP A 81 -0.22 -0.55 -15.51
C TRP A 81 -1.39 -1.40 -15.04
N LYS A 82 -1.34 -2.69 -15.36
CA LYS A 82 -2.40 -3.65 -15.02
C LYS A 82 -2.50 -3.85 -13.49
N ALA A 83 -3.71 -4.12 -13.01
CA ALA A 83 -3.91 -4.48 -11.61
C ALA A 83 -3.19 -5.80 -11.32
N GLY A 84 -2.34 -5.81 -10.29
CA GLY A 84 -1.63 -7.02 -9.86
C GLY A 84 -2.40 -7.87 -8.86
N LEU A 85 -3.61 -7.47 -8.48
CA LEU A 85 -4.41 -8.14 -7.46
C LEU A 85 -4.87 -9.51 -7.95
N THR A 86 -4.42 -10.57 -7.28
CA THR A 86 -4.80 -11.95 -7.64
C THR A 86 -5.80 -12.55 -6.66
N GLY A 87 -5.59 -12.37 -5.35
CA GLY A 87 -6.47 -12.88 -4.30
C GLY A 87 -5.70 -13.44 -3.08
N PRO A 88 -6.39 -14.15 -2.18
CA PRO A 88 -5.76 -14.74 -0.99
C PRO A 88 -4.69 -15.78 -1.32
N ALA A 89 -3.59 -15.79 -0.56
CA ALA A 89 -2.56 -16.80 -0.65
C ALA A 89 -3.06 -18.16 -0.14
N ILE A 90 -2.76 -19.24 -0.88
CA ILE A 90 -3.21 -20.60 -0.54
C ILE A 90 -2.47 -21.15 0.69
N LYS A 91 -1.14 -20.95 0.76
CA LYS A 91 -0.28 -21.55 1.79
C LYS A 91 0.01 -20.63 2.97
N THR A 92 -0.30 -19.35 2.85
CA THR A 92 0.02 -18.34 3.86
C THR A 92 -1.28 -17.68 4.30
N PRO A 93 -1.76 -17.94 5.53
CA PRO A 93 -3.01 -17.36 6.00
C PRO A 93 -2.90 -15.83 6.11
N ASN A 94 -4.03 -15.16 5.95
CA ASN A 94 -4.19 -13.69 6.07
C ASN A 94 -3.28 -12.88 5.13
N ILE A 95 -2.93 -13.42 3.98
CA ILE A 95 -2.13 -12.74 2.96
C ILE A 95 -2.93 -12.62 1.67
N ILE A 96 -2.91 -11.44 1.09
CA ILE A 96 -3.37 -11.17 -0.27
C ILE A 96 -2.16 -11.03 -1.18
N VAL A 97 -2.19 -11.68 -2.33
CA VAL A 97 -1.07 -11.67 -3.27
C VAL A 97 -1.30 -10.63 -4.36
N ASN A 98 -0.36 -9.69 -4.45
CA ASN A 98 -0.21 -8.79 -5.58
C ASN A 98 0.98 -9.24 -6.44
N ILE A 99 0.78 -9.39 -7.75
CA ILE A 99 1.84 -9.69 -8.71
C ILE A 99 1.97 -8.53 -9.68
N GLU A 100 3.12 -7.86 -9.66
CA GLU A 100 3.45 -6.79 -10.59
C GLU A 100 4.50 -7.25 -11.61
N GLN A 101 4.25 -6.97 -12.89
CA GLN A 101 5.18 -7.22 -13.99
C GLN A 101 6.20 -6.07 -14.13
N THR A 102 6.94 -5.81 -13.06
CA THR A 102 7.82 -4.64 -12.92
C THR A 102 8.87 -4.53 -14.04
N GLY A 103 9.45 -5.64 -14.50
CA GLY A 103 10.47 -5.58 -15.55
C GLY A 103 9.92 -5.24 -16.95
N ARG A 104 8.62 -5.45 -17.18
CA ARG A 104 7.97 -5.28 -18.50
C ARG A 104 7.07 -4.06 -18.60
N ASN A 105 6.63 -3.50 -17.47
CA ASN A 105 5.83 -2.28 -17.48
C ASN A 105 6.61 -1.12 -18.11
N ASP A 106 5.99 -0.39 -19.03
CA ASP A 106 6.59 0.79 -19.65
C ASP A 106 6.45 2.02 -18.73
N TYR A 107 7.13 2.00 -17.59
CA TYR A 107 7.12 3.12 -16.65
C TYR A 107 7.64 4.41 -17.29
N TRP A 108 8.59 4.30 -18.22
CA TRP A 108 9.12 5.45 -18.93
C TRP A 108 8.05 6.11 -19.82
N GLY A 109 7.35 5.34 -20.64
CA GLY A 109 6.25 5.85 -21.45
C GLY A 109 5.14 6.46 -20.59
N MET A 110 4.81 5.84 -19.45
CA MET A 110 3.80 6.37 -18.53
C MET A 110 4.17 7.75 -17.99
N ILE A 111 5.40 7.96 -17.50
CA ILE A 111 5.82 9.26 -16.96
C ILE A 111 5.98 10.35 -18.03
N GLN A 112 6.11 9.97 -19.30
CA GLN A 112 6.14 10.91 -20.43
C GLN A 112 4.74 11.28 -20.93
N THR A 113 3.72 10.49 -20.56
CA THR A 113 2.35 10.63 -21.06
C THR A 113 1.41 11.25 -20.04
N PHE A 114 1.54 10.85 -18.77
CA PHE A 114 0.67 11.28 -17.69
C PHE A 114 1.42 12.15 -16.68
N SER A 115 0.72 13.12 -16.09
CA SER A 115 1.29 13.90 -14.99
C SER A 115 1.53 13.03 -13.76
N SER A 116 2.48 13.43 -12.91
CA SER A 116 2.76 12.73 -11.64
C SER A 116 1.51 12.60 -10.77
N SER A 117 0.61 13.59 -10.78
CA SER A 117 -0.64 13.57 -10.03
C SER A 117 -1.62 12.52 -10.56
N GLU A 118 -1.75 12.37 -11.89
CA GLU A 118 -2.57 11.34 -12.50
C GLU A 118 -2.04 9.94 -12.18
N ILE A 119 -0.72 9.75 -12.28
CA ILE A 119 -0.07 8.49 -11.92
C ILE A 119 -0.32 8.17 -10.45
N MET A 120 -0.15 9.14 -9.56
CA MET A 120 -0.39 8.96 -8.13
C MET A 120 -1.84 8.59 -7.85
N PHE A 121 -2.80 9.33 -8.41
CA PHE A 121 -4.22 9.06 -8.19
C PHE A 121 -4.64 7.69 -8.73
N ALA A 122 -4.19 7.32 -9.94
CA ALA A 122 -4.41 6.00 -10.51
C ALA A 122 -3.80 4.90 -9.63
N ARG A 123 -2.62 5.13 -9.07
CA ARG A 123 -1.98 4.18 -8.16
C ARG A 123 -2.69 4.07 -6.83
N THR A 124 -3.19 5.17 -6.27
CA THR A 124 -4.01 5.19 -5.05
C THR A 124 -5.29 4.37 -5.22
N HIS A 125 -5.87 4.31 -6.43
CA HIS A 125 -6.99 3.41 -6.72
C HIS A 125 -6.65 1.94 -6.44
N ASP A 126 -5.48 1.48 -6.92
CA ASP A 126 -5.00 0.12 -6.65
C ASP A 126 -4.80 -0.14 -5.14
N LEU A 127 -4.24 0.85 -4.43
CA LEU A 127 -3.97 0.71 -3.00
C LEU A 127 -5.27 0.65 -2.18
N GLU A 128 -6.30 1.43 -2.53
CA GLU A 128 -7.61 1.34 -1.89
C GLU A 128 -8.33 0.03 -2.24
N LEU A 129 -8.14 -0.52 -3.45
CA LEU A 129 -8.62 -1.86 -3.78
C LEU A 129 -7.96 -2.93 -2.88
N PHE A 130 -6.66 -2.82 -2.63
CA PHE A 130 -5.95 -3.74 -1.74
C PHE A 130 -6.41 -3.60 -0.29
N LEU A 131 -6.54 -2.36 0.19
CA LEU A 131 -6.99 -2.07 1.55
C LEU A 131 -8.40 -2.63 1.78
N ARG A 132 -9.32 -2.46 0.83
CA ARG A 132 -10.67 -3.04 0.93
C ARG A 132 -10.63 -4.55 1.07
N GLN A 133 -9.86 -5.26 0.23
CA GLN A 133 -9.79 -6.71 0.35
C GLN A 133 -9.12 -7.16 1.66
N ILE A 134 -8.13 -6.40 2.15
CA ILE A 134 -7.53 -6.64 3.47
C ILE A 134 -8.61 -6.53 4.54
N MET A 135 -9.35 -5.44 4.60
CA MET A 135 -10.37 -5.24 5.65
C MET A 135 -11.47 -6.30 5.58
N GLU A 136 -11.91 -6.69 4.38
CA GLU A 136 -12.86 -7.80 4.20
C GLU A 136 -12.29 -9.14 4.69
N MET A 137 -11.00 -9.39 4.51
CA MET A 137 -10.33 -10.58 5.02
C MET A 137 -10.22 -10.54 6.54
N GLU A 138 -9.85 -9.39 7.11
CA GLU A 138 -9.72 -9.18 8.55
C GLU A 138 -11.05 -9.35 9.29
N GLU A 139 -12.14 -8.85 8.72
CA GLU A 139 -13.49 -9.04 9.25
C GLU A 139 -13.86 -10.53 9.27
N LYS A 140 -13.52 -11.27 8.22
CA LYS A 140 -13.82 -12.71 8.11
C LYS A 140 -12.98 -13.57 9.04
N THR A 141 -11.70 -13.25 9.21
CA THR A 141 -10.76 -14.10 9.96
C THR A 141 -10.57 -13.66 11.41
N GLY A 142 -10.92 -12.41 11.74
CA GLY A 142 -10.64 -11.80 13.03
C GLY A 142 -9.13 -11.62 13.30
N GLN A 143 -8.30 -11.63 12.25
CA GLN A 143 -6.85 -11.56 12.34
C GLN A 143 -6.32 -10.53 11.35
N GLN A 144 -5.25 -9.84 11.72
CA GLN A 144 -4.63 -8.84 10.85
C GLN A 144 -4.15 -9.49 9.53
N ALA A 145 -4.48 -8.85 8.40
CA ALA A 145 -4.08 -9.29 7.07
C ALA A 145 -3.05 -8.34 6.44
N SER A 146 -2.36 -8.78 5.39
CA SER A 146 -1.42 -7.92 4.66
C SER A 146 -1.27 -8.34 3.20
N VAL A 147 -0.65 -7.48 2.39
CA VAL A 147 -0.27 -7.79 1.01
C VAL A 147 1.13 -8.39 0.98
N MET A 148 1.27 -9.49 0.26
CA MET A 148 2.56 -9.95 -0.27
C MET A 148 2.70 -9.44 -1.70
N TYR A 149 3.73 -8.63 -1.90
CA TYR A 149 4.00 -7.95 -3.16
C TYR A 149 5.08 -8.70 -3.94
N ILE A 150 4.70 -9.38 -5.01
CA ILE A 150 5.61 -10.08 -5.91
C ILE A 150 5.98 -9.12 -7.04
N MET A 151 7.27 -8.84 -7.19
CA MET A 151 7.80 -8.02 -8.28
C MET A 151 8.54 -8.93 -9.25
N ASP A 152 7.96 -9.10 -10.44
CA ASP A 152 8.58 -9.84 -11.53
C ASP A 152 9.49 -8.92 -12.33
N LEU A 153 10.79 -9.13 -12.20
CA LEU A 153 11.83 -8.32 -12.82
C LEU A 153 12.26 -8.85 -14.20
N THR A 154 11.50 -9.80 -14.78
CA THR A 154 11.77 -10.30 -16.13
C THR A 154 11.86 -9.16 -17.14
N ASP A 155 12.91 -9.17 -17.97
CA ASP A 155 13.21 -8.17 -19.00
C ASP A 155 13.56 -6.77 -18.48
N LEU A 156 13.77 -6.59 -17.16
CA LEU A 156 14.27 -5.33 -16.61
C LEU A 156 15.66 -5.00 -17.17
N LYS A 157 15.84 -3.79 -17.69
CA LYS A 157 17.08 -3.34 -18.33
C LYS A 157 17.80 -2.32 -17.47
N PHE A 158 19.11 -2.50 -17.31
CA PHE A 158 19.96 -1.50 -16.68
C PHE A 158 20.34 -0.41 -17.68
N ASP A 159 19.62 0.71 -17.63
CA ASP A 159 19.89 1.88 -18.46
C ASP A 159 19.65 3.19 -17.69
N LYS A 160 19.92 4.32 -18.36
CA LYS A 160 19.71 5.65 -17.77
C LYS A 160 18.24 5.91 -17.42
N ARG A 161 17.29 5.34 -18.17
CA ARG A 161 15.86 5.53 -17.92
C ARG A 161 15.47 4.87 -16.60
N LEU A 162 15.96 3.66 -16.35
CA LEU A 162 15.75 2.98 -15.08
C LEU A 162 16.30 3.81 -13.92
N LEU A 163 17.54 4.31 -14.02
CA LEU A 163 18.12 5.14 -12.96
C LEU A 163 17.29 6.40 -12.69
N THR A 164 16.82 7.09 -13.73
CA THR A 164 15.95 8.26 -13.58
C THR A 164 14.59 7.91 -12.96
N LEU A 165 14.02 6.76 -13.31
CA LEU A 165 12.76 6.28 -12.73
C LEU A 165 12.94 6.01 -11.23
N LEU A 166 14.02 5.32 -10.85
CA LEU A 166 14.31 4.93 -9.47
C LEU A 166 14.60 6.13 -8.58
N THR A 167 15.35 7.13 -9.05
CA THR A 167 15.68 8.32 -8.23
C THR A 167 14.62 9.42 -8.29
N GLY A 168 13.58 9.26 -9.11
CA GLY A 168 12.54 10.26 -9.31
C GLY A 168 11.13 9.70 -9.10
N PRO A 169 10.32 9.50 -10.16
CA PRO A 169 8.91 9.17 -10.02
C PRO A 169 8.60 7.93 -9.18
N LEU A 170 9.38 6.85 -9.30
CA LEU A 170 9.11 5.63 -8.54
C LEU A 170 9.49 5.77 -7.06
N ALA A 171 10.55 6.52 -6.75
CA ALA A 171 10.88 6.88 -5.36
C ALA A 171 9.72 7.66 -4.71
N ASN A 172 9.15 8.64 -5.41
CA ASN A 172 8.02 9.42 -4.88
C ASN A 172 6.78 8.55 -4.61
N ILE A 173 6.47 7.59 -5.49
CA ILE A 173 5.38 6.63 -5.27
C ILE A 173 5.68 5.75 -4.05
N SER A 174 6.92 5.26 -3.93
CA SER A 174 7.35 4.47 -2.78
C SER A 174 7.24 5.25 -1.47
N THR A 175 7.67 6.51 -1.45
CA THR A 175 7.55 7.38 -0.28
C THR A 175 6.08 7.57 0.10
N PHE A 176 5.22 7.95 -0.86
CA PHE A 176 3.78 8.09 -0.63
C PHE A 176 3.15 6.82 -0.04
N MET A 177 3.49 5.65 -0.60
CA MET A 177 3.02 4.36 -0.08
C MET A 177 3.48 4.12 1.35
N SER A 178 4.75 4.40 1.67
CA SER A 178 5.29 4.23 3.01
C SER A 178 4.69 5.19 4.05
N GLU A 179 4.21 6.36 3.62
CA GLU A 179 3.61 7.36 4.49
C GLU A 179 2.11 7.14 4.75
N HIS A 180 1.38 6.57 3.79
CA HIS A 180 -0.09 6.48 3.84
C HIS A 180 -0.64 5.06 3.92
N TYR A 181 0.15 4.03 3.58
CA TYR A 181 -0.27 2.62 3.60
C TYR A 181 0.67 1.80 4.49
N VAL A 182 0.92 2.33 5.69
CA VAL A 182 1.81 1.79 6.72
C VAL A 182 1.39 0.36 7.09
N GLU A 183 2.36 -0.56 7.18
CA GLU A 183 2.15 -1.99 7.50
C GLU A 183 1.09 -2.70 6.64
N MET A 184 0.72 -2.15 5.48
CA MET A 184 -0.21 -2.79 4.55
C MET A 184 0.52 -3.84 3.70
N ILE A 185 1.71 -3.50 3.20
CA ILE A 185 2.58 -4.40 2.45
C ILE A 185 3.64 -4.92 3.41
N HIS A 186 3.55 -6.20 3.75
CA HIS A 186 4.44 -6.79 4.75
C HIS A 186 5.66 -7.48 4.13
N LYS A 187 5.54 -7.94 2.89
CA LYS A 187 6.62 -8.68 2.20
C LYS A 187 6.73 -8.29 0.74
N PHE A 188 7.97 -8.09 0.30
CA PHE A 188 8.35 -8.05 -1.10
C PHE A 188 9.04 -9.36 -1.48
N ALA A 189 8.61 -9.96 -2.58
CA ALA A 189 9.28 -11.11 -3.18
C ALA A 189 9.70 -10.73 -4.59
N LEU A 190 11.00 -10.57 -4.80
CA LEU A 190 11.55 -10.31 -6.12
C LEU A 190 11.75 -11.65 -6.85
N VAL A 191 11.24 -11.75 -8.08
CA VAL A 191 11.42 -12.93 -8.94
C VAL A 191 12.08 -12.53 -10.25
N ASN A 192 12.82 -13.45 -10.86
CA ASN A 192 13.60 -13.20 -12.09
C ASN A 192 14.57 -12.02 -11.96
N VAL A 193 15.21 -11.91 -10.80
CA VAL A 193 16.08 -10.79 -10.41
C VAL A 193 17.33 -10.76 -11.29
N PRO A 194 17.57 -9.69 -12.08
CA PRO A 194 18.79 -9.59 -12.86
C PRO A 194 20.00 -9.27 -11.96
N SER A 195 21.20 -9.65 -12.41
CA SER A 195 22.44 -9.56 -11.61
C SER A 195 22.78 -8.15 -11.15
N PHE A 196 22.39 -7.12 -11.91
CA PHE A 196 22.65 -5.72 -11.56
C PHE A 196 21.76 -5.18 -10.42
N MET A 197 20.73 -5.92 -9.97
CA MET A 197 19.85 -5.46 -8.88
C MET A 197 20.61 -5.19 -7.58
N ALA A 198 21.68 -5.92 -7.30
CA ALA A 198 22.53 -5.69 -6.14
C ALA A 198 23.17 -4.28 -6.13
N THR A 199 23.21 -3.58 -7.27
CA THR A 199 23.77 -2.23 -7.40
C THR A 199 22.72 -1.13 -7.19
N ILE A 200 21.44 -1.43 -7.37
CA ILE A 200 20.36 -0.42 -7.44
C ILE A 200 19.24 -0.60 -6.42
N TRP A 201 19.30 -1.66 -5.60
CA TRP A 201 18.30 -1.98 -4.57
C TRP A 201 18.51 -1.19 -3.29
#